data_AF-A0A1A3HTA7-F1
#
_entry.id   AF-A0A1A3HTA7-F1
#
_cell.length_a   1.000
_cell.length_b   1.000
_cell.length_c   1.000
_cell.angle_alpha   90.00
_cell.angle_beta   90.00
_cell.angle_gamma   90.00
#
_symmetry.space_group_name_H-M   'P 1'
#
loop_
_entity.id
_entity.type
_entity.pdbx_description
1 polymer ?
#
loop_
_entity_poly.entity_id
_entity_poly.type
_entity_poly.pdbx_seq_one_letter_code
_entity_poly.pdbx_strand_id
1 'polypeptide(L)'
;MAIFGRRAARQRLRKATQESLAIPTFSSPPDCTPWVIGGLWPADLSPENPETASLAEVLRSDLQRIAGNANEELISIRRAPIADSARRAAESQLIAQARAMAVRRVESTLRQLRGRPHPDSHDRRPGSVTRHSPGNDLETTLVLPPVQADPPEVAHPSPAASIPADAVAPEDPHQRLRRLLSVVVRQEPRLGWAIGDTADGSTVLVTDLAHGWIPPGIVLPEIVQVVPPGQRTGRAVDLLGAATHTARYTPGDPVGGPAEFTDAESSTRPLQLPTVTDLPVKLEAATRTSDELPRMVHRLAKAAAAGTGVADEEIDLLRVHLETARYRLVAQYPEVNSTQLLNCMLLAATEGAVTDDEITANYHFAWFQKLNTLPSHQ
;
A
#
# COMPACT_ATOMS: atom_id res chain seq x y z
N MET A 1 -52.17 -50.76 -19.32
CA MET A 1 -51.35 -49.79 -18.54
C MET A 1 -49.95 -49.51 -19.16
N ALA A 2 -49.82 -49.41 -20.49
CA ALA A 2 -48.50 -49.35 -21.16
C ALA A 2 -48.05 -47.93 -21.61
N ILE A 3 -48.56 -46.87 -20.95
CA ILE A 3 -48.35 -45.47 -21.37
C ILE A 3 -47.33 -44.75 -20.47
N PHE A 4 -47.19 -45.14 -19.20
CA PHE A 4 -46.25 -44.51 -18.27
C PHE A 4 -44.77 -44.84 -18.55
N GLY A 5 -44.46 -46.05 -19.04
CA GLY A 5 -43.08 -46.43 -19.38
C GLY A 5 -42.49 -45.67 -20.57
N ARG A 6 -43.32 -45.30 -21.56
CA ARG A 6 -42.85 -44.61 -22.77
C ARG A 6 -42.49 -43.14 -22.53
N ARG A 7 -43.17 -42.46 -21.58
CA ARG A 7 -42.83 -41.08 -21.19
C ARG A 7 -41.53 -41.03 -20.38
N ALA A 8 -41.34 -41.95 -19.44
CA ALA A 8 -40.10 -42.08 -18.69
C ALA A 8 -38.90 -42.43 -19.59
N ALA A 9 -39.09 -43.32 -20.58
CA ALA A 9 -38.05 -43.66 -21.55
C ALA A 9 -37.69 -42.46 -22.45
N ARG A 10 -38.68 -41.68 -22.92
CA ARG A 10 -38.42 -40.45 -23.70
C ARG A 10 -37.75 -39.35 -22.88
N GLN A 11 -38.08 -39.21 -21.61
CA GLN A 11 -37.39 -38.27 -20.71
C GLN A 11 -35.95 -38.68 -20.45
N ARG A 12 -35.68 -39.98 -20.24
CA ARG A 12 -34.31 -40.49 -20.09
C ARG A 12 -33.51 -40.35 -21.38
N LEU A 13 -34.12 -40.62 -22.53
CA LEU A 13 -33.47 -40.45 -23.83
C LEU A 13 -33.15 -38.97 -24.07
N ARG A 14 -34.07 -38.05 -23.78
CA ARG A 14 -33.83 -36.59 -23.85
C ARG A 14 -32.73 -36.13 -22.90
N LYS A 15 -32.75 -36.58 -21.65
CA LYS A 15 -31.71 -36.26 -20.66
C LYS A 15 -30.34 -36.77 -21.11
N ALA A 16 -30.28 -38.00 -21.62
CA ALA A 16 -29.05 -38.59 -22.18
C ALA A 16 -28.59 -37.87 -23.45
N THR A 17 -29.51 -37.41 -24.32
CA THR A 17 -29.12 -36.60 -25.50
C THR A 17 -28.64 -35.21 -25.10
N GLN A 18 -29.22 -34.61 -24.05
CA GLN A 18 -28.83 -33.31 -23.52
C GLN A 18 -27.47 -33.39 -22.80
N GLU A 19 -27.20 -34.49 -22.08
CA GLU A 19 -25.91 -34.82 -21.49
C GLU A 19 -24.85 -35.15 -22.55
N SER A 20 -25.22 -35.77 -23.69
CA SER A 20 -24.29 -36.04 -24.80
C SER A 20 -24.03 -34.85 -25.73
N LEU A 21 -24.94 -33.87 -25.76
CA LEU A 21 -24.81 -32.61 -26.50
C LEU A 21 -24.11 -31.51 -25.69
N ALA A 22 -23.79 -31.76 -24.42
CA ALA A 22 -22.87 -30.93 -23.67
C ALA A 22 -21.46 -31.14 -24.25
N ILE A 23 -21.15 -30.38 -25.31
CA ILE A 23 -19.80 -30.26 -25.84
C ILE A 23 -18.91 -29.91 -24.64
N PRO A 24 -17.93 -30.75 -24.26
CA PRO A 24 -16.98 -30.35 -23.24
C PRO A 24 -16.28 -29.11 -23.78
N THR A 25 -16.45 -27.98 -23.09
CA THR A 25 -15.74 -26.75 -23.41
C THR A 25 -14.26 -27.00 -23.13
N PHE A 26 -13.54 -27.55 -24.11
CA PHE A 26 -12.08 -27.58 -24.12
C PHE A 26 -11.61 -26.14 -24.35
N SER A 27 -11.69 -25.32 -23.30
CA SER A 27 -10.94 -24.07 -23.25
C SER A 27 -9.51 -24.43 -22.88
N SER A 28 -8.53 -24.04 -23.70
CA SER A 28 -7.12 -24.10 -23.31
C SER A 28 -6.96 -23.50 -21.91
N PRO A 29 -6.09 -24.09 -21.04
CA PRO A 29 -5.75 -23.47 -19.78
C PRO A 29 -5.37 -22.02 -20.06
N PRO A 30 -5.99 -21.05 -19.38
CA PRO A 30 -5.64 -19.67 -19.62
C PRO A 30 -4.20 -19.45 -19.18
N ASP A 31 -3.37 -19.01 -20.12
CA ASP A 31 -2.01 -18.61 -19.85
C ASP A 31 -1.92 -17.08 -19.97
N CYS A 32 -1.76 -16.40 -18.83
CA CYS A 32 -1.59 -14.96 -18.80
C CYS A 32 -0.15 -14.50 -18.96
N THR A 33 0.80 -15.43 -19.05
CA THR A 33 2.24 -15.14 -19.19
C THR A 33 2.53 -14.10 -20.28
N PRO A 34 1.97 -14.18 -21.51
CA PRO A 34 2.24 -13.18 -22.54
C PRO A 34 1.80 -11.76 -22.17
N TRP A 35 0.73 -11.60 -21.40
CA TRP A 35 0.24 -10.27 -20.98
C TRP A 35 0.99 -9.71 -19.76
N VAL A 36 1.54 -10.61 -18.93
CA VAL A 36 2.27 -10.26 -17.71
C VAL A 36 3.73 -9.94 -17.99
N ILE A 37 4.43 -10.78 -18.75
CA ILE A 37 5.89 -10.64 -18.98
C ILE A 37 6.26 -10.24 -20.42
N GLY A 38 5.29 -10.22 -21.34
CA GLY A 38 5.54 -9.88 -22.74
C GLY A 38 6.11 -8.47 -22.91
N GLY A 39 7.25 -8.38 -23.60
CA GLY A 39 7.91 -7.10 -23.89
C GLY A 39 8.59 -6.43 -22.70
N LEU A 40 8.68 -7.10 -21.54
CA LEU A 40 9.33 -6.54 -20.34
C LEU A 40 10.82 -6.81 -20.25
N TRP A 41 11.41 -7.58 -21.18
CA TRP A 41 12.83 -7.88 -21.13
C TRP A 41 13.68 -6.66 -21.52
N PRO A 42 14.60 -6.20 -20.65
CA PRO A 42 15.42 -5.03 -20.96
C PRO A 42 16.56 -5.38 -21.93
N ALA A 43 16.82 -4.49 -22.89
CA ALA A 43 17.88 -4.66 -23.89
C ALA A 43 19.29 -4.71 -23.28
N ASP A 44 19.49 -4.01 -22.15
CA ASP A 44 20.77 -3.89 -21.46
C ASP A 44 21.21 -5.19 -20.75
N LEU A 45 20.27 -6.13 -20.51
CA LEU A 45 20.56 -7.44 -19.92
C LEU A 45 20.69 -8.49 -21.03
N SER A 46 21.93 -8.62 -21.54
CA SER A 46 22.27 -9.71 -22.45
C SER A 46 22.61 -10.98 -21.65
N PRO A 47 21.97 -12.12 -21.93
CA PRO A 47 22.31 -13.40 -21.29
C PRO A 47 23.69 -13.93 -21.71
N GLU A 48 24.27 -13.38 -22.79
CA GLU A 48 25.59 -13.76 -23.32
C GLU A 48 26.76 -13.00 -22.68
N ASN A 49 26.48 -11.94 -21.92
CA ASN A 49 27.52 -11.24 -21.17
C ASN A 49 27.72 -11.93 -19.80
N PRO A 50 28.92 -12.46 -19.50
CA PRO A 50 29.17 -13.18 -18.24
C PRO A 50 28.97 -12.32 -16.98
N GLU A 51 29.11 -11.00 -17.07
CA GLU A 51 28.92 -10.07 -15.94
C GLU A 51 27.44 -9.87 -15.57
N THR A 52 26.54 -10.01 -16.55
CA THR A 52 25.08 -9.83 -16.39
C THR A 52 24.30 -11.14 -16.44
N ALA A 53 24.94 -12.27 -16.79
CA ALA A 53 24.30 -13.57 -16.97
C ALA A 53 23.55 -14.04 -15.72
N SER A 54 24.17 -13.94 -14.53
CA SER A 54 23.53 -14.35 -13.27
C SER A 54 22.32 -13.48 -12.92
N LEU A 55 22.40 -12.15 -13.17
CA LEU A 55 21.27 -11.24 -12.94
C LEU A 55 20.13 -11.48 -13.94
N ALA A 56 20.46 -11.77 -15.20
CA ALA A 56 19.50 -12.11 -16.23
C ALA A 56 18.76 -13.42 -15.89
N GLU A 57 19.46 -14.45 -15.41
CA GLU A 57 18.85 -15.71 -15.00
C GLU A 57 17.90 -15.54 -13.81
N VAL A 58 18.31 -14.78 -12.79
CA VAL A 58 17.46 -14.45 -11.64
C VAL A 58 16.22 -13.67 -12.07
N LEU A 59 16.37 -12.64 -12.92
CA LEU A 59 15.24 -11.86 -13.43
C LEU A 59 14.28 -12.75 -14.24
N ARG A 60 14.79 -13.65 -15.09
CA ARG A 60 13.96 -14.59 -15.85
C ARG A 60 13.17 -15.50 -14.92
N SER A 61 13.82 -16.07 -13.92
CA SER A 61 13.18 -16.93 -12.91
C SER A 61 12.09 -16.17 -12.15
N ASP A 62 12.36 -14.94 -11.72
CA ASP A 62 11.38 -14.12 -11.02
C ASP A 62 10.17 -13.75 -11.90
N LEU A 63 10.39 -13.36 -13.15
CA LEU A 63 9.32 -13.04 -14.09
C LEU A 63 8.44 -14.27 -14.37
N GLN A 64 9.06 -15.44 -14.56
CA GLN A 64 8.33 -16.70 -14.73
C GLN A 64 7.55 -17.08 -13.47
N ARG A 65 8.11 -16.87 -12.29
CA ARG A 65 7.42 -17.11 -11.01
C ARG A 65 6.22 -16.20 -10.81
N ILE A 66 6.34 -14.90 -11.15
CA ILE A 66 5.21 -13.95 -11.09
C ILE A 66 4.08 -14.39 -12.03
N ALA A 67 4.41 -14.77 -13.27
CA ALA A 67 3.43 -15.27 -14.23
C ALA A 67 2.80 -16.60 -13.78
N GLY A 68 3.60 -17.51 -13.23
CA GLY A 68 3.13 -18.80 -12.69
C GLY A 68 2.11 -18.62 -11.56
N ASN A 69 2.43 -17.78 -10.58
CA ASN A 69 1.52 -17.46 -9.48
C ASN A 69 0.22 -16.81 -9.98
N ALA A 70 0.33 -15.89 -10.94
CA ALA A 70 -0.84 -15.26 -11.55
C ALA A 70 -1.72 -16.28 -12.30
N ASN A 71 -1.12 -17.26 -12.98
CA ASN A 71 -1.85 -18.34 -13.65
C ASN A 71 -2.60 -19.24 -12.65
N GLU A 72 -2.00 -19.57 -11.50
CA GLU A 72 -2.66 -20.34 -10.43
C GLU A 72 -3.87 -19.58 -9.86
N GLU A 73 -3.72 -18.29 -9.63
CA GLU A 73 -4.80 -17.45 -9.10
C GLU A 73 -5.91 -17.24 -10.14
N LEU A 74 -5.55 -17.11 -11.43
CA LEU A 74 -6.50 -17.03 -12.54
C LEU A 74 -7.36 -18.30 -12.64
N ILE A 75 -6.77 -19.48 -12.39
CA ILE A 75 -7.51 -20.74 -12.30
C ILE A 75 -8.48 -20.71 -11.11
N SER A 76 -8.08 -20.16 -9.97
CA SER A 76 -8.94 -20.00 -8.79
C SER A 76 -10.14 -19.09 -9.06
N ILE A 77 -9.91 -17.91 -9.65
CA ILE A 77 -10.96 -16.93 -10.01
C ILE A 77 -11.99 -17.56 -10.96
N ARG A 78 -11.53 -18.38 -11.92
CA ARG A 78 -12.42 -19.05 -12.88
C ARG A 78 -13.27 -20.15 -12.28
N ARG A 79 -12.81 -20.77 -11.19
CA ARG A 79 -13.55 -21.81 -10.47
C ARG A 79 -14.54 -21.22 -9.44
N ALA A 80 -14.41 -19.94 -9.09
CA ALA A 80 -15.28 -19.29 -8.13
C ALA A 80 -16.72 -19.10 -8.68
N PRO A 81 -17.76 -19.34 -7.87
CA PRO A 81 -19.17 -19.18 -8.27
C PRO A 81 -19.61 -17.71 -8.22
N ILE A 82 -18.88 -16.84 -8.93
CA ILE A 82 -19.16 -15.41 -9.05
C ILE A 82 -19.72 -15.08 -10.44
N ALA A 83 -20.45 -13.96 -10.55
CA ALA A 83 -21.01 -13.48 -11.81
C ALA A 83 -19.92 -13.24 -12.87
N ASP A 84 -20.21 -13.50 -14.15
CA ASP A 84 -19.22 -13.42 -15.23
C ASP A 84 -18.62 -12.01 -15.44
N SER A 85 -19.35 -10.95 -15.07
CA SER A 85 -18.84 -9.58 -15.08
C SER A 85 -17.80 -9.35 -13.98
N ALA A 86 -18.08 -9.80 -12.76
CA ALA A 86 -17.15 -9.74 -11.64
C ALA A 86 -15.91 -10.60 -11.89
N ARG A 87 -16.09 -11.79 -12.49
CA ARG A 87 -14.98 -12.65 -12.89
C ARG A 87 -14.04 -11.96 -13.89
N ARG A 88 -14.58 -11.36 -14.95
CA ARG A 88 -13.78 -10.63 -15.95
C ARG A 88 -13.04 -9.44 -15.36
N ALA A 89 -13.67 -8.71 -14.42
CA ALA A 89 -13.02 -7.61 -13.71
C ALA A 89 -11.86 -8.13 -12.84
N ALA A 90 -12.07 -9.20 -12.08
CA ALA A 90 -11.04 -9.83 -11.25
C ALA A 90 -9.87 -10.38 -12.08
N GLU A 91 -10.16 -11.06 -13.20
CA GLU A 91 -9.12 -11.53 -14.14
C GLU A 91 -8.29 -10.37 -14.68
N SER A 92 -8.93 -9.26 -15.07
CA SER A 92 -8.23 -8.07 -15.59
C SER A 92 -7.37 -7.39 -14.53
N GLN A 93 -7.86 -7.30 -13.29
CA GLN A 93 -7.12 -6.75 -12.16
C GLN A 93 -5.90 -7.60 -11.81
N LEU A 94 -6.05 -8.93 -11.78
CA LEU A 94 -4.95 -9.86 -11.53
C LEU A 94 -3.83 -9.70 -12.57
N ILE A 95 -4.18 -9.65 -13.86
CA ILE A 95 -3.20 -9.46 -14.94
C ILE A 95 -2.48 -8.10 -14.79
N ALA A 96 -3.21 -7.03 -14.47
CA ALA A 96 -2.62 -5.71 -14.27
C ALA A 96 -1.67 -5.66 -13.06
N GLN A 97 -2.05 -6.28 -11.94
CA GLN A 97 -1.22 -6.37 -10.72
C GLN A 97 0.04 -7.20 -10.97
N ALA A 98 -0.08 -8.37 -11.58
CA ALA A 98 1.05 -9.23 -11.93
C ALA A 98 2.01 -8.51 -12.89
N ARG A 99 1.50 -7.78 -13.87
CA ARG A 99 2.32 -6.95 -14.78
C ARG A 99 3.03 -5.82 -14.03
N ALA A 100 2.37 -5.14 -13.11
CA ALA A 100 3.00 -4.09 -12.30
C ALA A 100 4.11 -4.64 -11.38
N MET A 101 3.94 -5.86 -10.84
CA MET A 101 5.01 -6.55 -10.11
C MET A 101 6.18 -6.90 -11.01
N ALA A 102 5.90 -7.43 -12.21
CA ALA A 102 6.92 -7.76 -13.20
C ALA A 102 7.74 -6.52 -13.62
N VAL A 103 7.07 -5.38 -13.88
CA VAL A 103 7.74 -4.10 -14.20
C VAL A 103 8.63 -3.64 -13.04
N ARG A 104 8.12 -3.61 -11.81
CA ARG A 104 8.91 -3.24 -10.63
C ARG A 104 10.13 -4.13 -10.43
N ARG A 105 10.00 -5.43 -10.75
CA ARG A 105 11.13 -6.37 -10.67
C ARG A 105 12.20 -6.03 -11.70
N VAL A 106 11.82 -5.76 -12.95
CA VAL A 106 12.74 -5.33 -14.01
C VAL A 106 13.44 -4.02 -13.62
N GLU A 107 12.71 -3.03 -13.14
CA GLU A 107 13.27 -1.74 -12.70
C GLU A 107 14.25 -1.91 -11.53
N SER A 108 13.93 -2.78 -10.57
CA SER A 108 14.83 -3.14 -9.46
C SER A 108 16.13 -3.76 -9.98
N THR A 109 16.06 -4.70 -10.91
CA THR A 109 17.24 -5.32 -11.52
C THR A 109 18.07 -4.32 -12.32
N LEU A 110 17.43 -3.39 -13.04
CA LEU A 110 18.14 -2.31 -13.75
C LEU A 110 18.81 -1.33 -12.78
N ARG A 111 18.19 -1.01 -11.64
CA ARG A 111 18.83 -0.22 -10.58
C ARG A 111 20.04 -0.96 -9.98
N GLN A 112 19.93 -2.27 -9.76
CA GLN A 112 21.06 -3.10 -9.30
C GLN A 112 22.21 -3.12 -10.31
N LEU A 113 21.90 -3.15 -11.62
CA LEU A 113 22.90 -3.07 -12.67
C LEU A 113 23.58 -1.70 -12.71
N ARG A 114 22.82 -0.60 -12.56
CA ARG A 114 23.36 0.78 -12.54
C ARG A 114 24.10 1.14 -11.25
N GLY A 115 23.75 0.50 -10.14
CA GLY A 115 24.33 0.73 -8.82
C GLY A 115 25.59 -0.08 -8.52
N ARG A 116 26.02 -0.97 -9.43
CA ARG A 116 27.30 -1.68 -9.30
C ARG A 116 28.46 -0.71 -9.53
N PRO A 117 29.37 -0.52 -8.57
CA PRO A 117 30.59 0.24 -8.80
C PRO A 117 31.42 -0.47 -9.87
N HIS A 118 31.85 0.27 -10.89
CA HIS A 118 32.87 -0.21 -11.83
C HIS A 118 34.16 -0.46 -11.04
N PRO A 119 34.79 -1.63 -11.13
CA PRO A 119 36.04 -1.91 -10.43
C PRO A 119 37.18 -1.26 -11.22
N ASP A 120 37.24 0.07 -11.26
CA ASP A 120 38.42 0.85 -11.68
C ASP A 120 38.16 2.34 -11.44
N SER A 121 38.34 2.79 -10.19
CA SER A 121 38.50 4.22 -9.86
C SER A 121 39.12 4.39 -8.46
N HIS A 122 40.27 3.75 -8.24
CA HIS A 122 41.20 4.20 -7.21
C HIS A 122 42.26 5.07 -7.90
N ASP A 123 42.12 6.40 -7.88
CA ASP A 123 43.15 7.30 -7.35
C ASP A 123 42.72 8.79 -7.45
N ARG A 124 42.44 9.41 -6.30
CA ARG A 124 43.17 10.61 -5.79
C ARG A 124 42.40 11.34 -4.69
N ARG A 125 43.15 11.61 -3.63
CA ARG A 125 42.80 12.35 -2.41
C ARG A 125 42.64 13.87 -2.63
N PRO A 126 42.06 14.59 -1.63
CA PRO A 126 41.45 15.91 -1.81
C PRO A 126 42.41 17.08 -1.56
N GLY A 127 42.17 18.20 -2.24
CA GLY A 127 42.89 19.46 -2.11
C GLY A 127 41.97 20.65 -1.83
N SER A 128 42.23 21.28 -0.69
CA SER A 128 41.63 22.45 -0.04
C SER A 128 41.45 23.73 -0.88
N VAL A 129 40.30 24.40 -0.66
CA VAL A 129 40.06 25.85 -0.49
C VAL A 129 40.54 26.83 -1.58
N THR A 130 39.58 27.56 -2.18
CA THR A 130 39.61 29.05 -2.13
C THR A 130 38.25 29.68 -2.38
N ARG A 131 37.92 30.61 -1.48
CA ARG A 131 36.83 31.59 -1.51
C ARG A 131 37.28 32.73 -2.44
N HIS A 132 36.37 33.33 -3.22
CA HIS A 132 36.18 34.79 -3.40
C HIS A 132 35.30 35.10 -4.62
N SER A 133 34.20 35.80 -4.34
CA SER A 133 33.55 36.78 -5.23
C SER A 133 34.06 38.17 -4.76
N PRO A 134 34.24 39.18 -5.63
CA PRO A 134 33.12 40.10 -5.89
C PRO A 134 33.14 40.85 -7.26
N GLY A 135 31.97 41.42 -7.62
CA GLY A 135 31.84 42.81 -8.09
C GLY A 135 31.86 43.12 -9.60
N ASN A 136 30.75 43.69 -10.09
CA ASN A 136 30.57 44.82 -11.05
C ASN A 136 31.81 45.33 -11.82
N ASP A 137 31.75 45.72 -13.10
CA ASP A 137 30.87 46.75 -13.66
C ASP A 137 30.97 46.81 -15.22
N LEU A 138 29.83 47.17 -15.82
CA LEU A 138 29.57 48.10 -16.94
C LEU A 138 30.36 48.15 -18.28
N GLU A 139 29.55 48.52 -19.28
CA GLU A 139 29.81 49.16 -20.59
C GLU A 139 30.07 48.25 -21.81
N THR A 140 29.51 48.48 -23.01
CA THR A 140 28.54 49.42 -23.60
C THR A 140 28.30 48.92 -25.05
N THR A 141 27.37 49.54 -25.79
CA THR A 141 27.24 49.61 -27.28
C THR A 141 26.04 48.82 -27.84
N LEU A 142 25.04 49.36 -28.54
CA LEU A 142 24.65 50.71 -28.99
C LEU A 142 23.15 50.67 -29.35
N VAL A 143 22.45 51.79 -29.19
CA VAL A 143 21.06 52.06 -29.55
C VAL A 143 21.00 52.78 -30.91
N LEU A 144 19.96 52.52 -31.72
CA LEU A 144 19.42 53.45 -32.75
C LEU A 144 17.86 53.40 -32.73
N PRO A 145 17.17 54.48 -33.18
CA PRO A 145 15.93 55.02 -32.57
C PRO A 145 14.66 54.88 -33.47
N PRO A 146 13.48 55.41 -33.06
CA PRO A 146 12.15 54.85 -33.39
C PRO A 146 11.44 55.54 -34.58
N VAL A 147 10.45 54.85 -35.17
CA VAL A 147 9.45 55.45 -36.07
C VAL A 147 8.12 55.54 -35.33
N GLN A 148 7.63 56.77 -35.13
CA GLN A 148 6.27 57.06 -34.67
C GLN A 148 5.29 57.07 -35.85
N ALA A 149 4.14 56.46 -35.67
CA ALA A 149 2.89 56.87 -36.31
C ALA A 149 1.73 56.57 -35.34
N ASP A 150 0.99 57.61 -35.01
CA ASP A 150 -0.22 57.64 -34.19
C ASP A 150 -1.47 57.71 -35.13
N PRO A 151 -2.73 57.65 -34.65
CA PRO A 151 -3.60 56.47 -34.62
C PRO A 151 -4.84 56.58 -35.55
N PRO A 152 -5.76 55.59 -35.54
CA PRO A 152 -7.10 55.99 -35.09
C PRO A 152 -7.80 54.98 -34.16
N GLU A 153 -8.49 55.60 -33.20
CA GLU A 153 -9.82 55.28 -32.68
C GLU A 153 -10.04 54.00 -31.85
N VAL A 154 -10.03 54.28 -30.55
CA VAL A 154 -10.45 53.50 -29.40
C VAL A 154 -11.86 52.91 -29.58
N ALA A 155 -11.97 51.59 -29.51
CA ALA A 155 -13.15 50.93 -28.98
C ALA A 155 -12.78 50.40 -27.59
N HIS A 156 -13.31 51.04 -26.55
CA HIS A 156 -13.11 50.65 -25.16
C HIS A 156 -13.55 49.19 -24.94
N PRO A 157 -12.72 48.33 -24.30
CA PRO A 157 -13.23 47.09 -23.75
C PRO A 157 -14.19 47.45 -22.60
N SER A 158 -15.43 47.00 -22.73
CA SER A 158 -16.35 46.91 -21.59
C SER A 158 -15.64 46.15 -20.47
N PRO A 159 -15.72 46.58 -19.20
CA PRO A 159 -15.12 45.83 -18.11
C PRO A 159 -15.84 44.48 -18.04
N ALA A 160 -15.21 43.45 -18.61
CA ALA A 160 -15.56 42.08 -18.31
C ALA A 160 -15.40 41.96 -16.79
N ALA A 161 -16.55 41.84 -16.12
CA ALA A 161 -16.64 41.60 -14.70
C ALA A 161 -15.57 40.58 -14.33
N SER A 162 -14.69 40.94 -13.41
CA SER A 162 -13.87 39.99 -12.68
C SER A 162 -14.83 38.91 -12.21
N ILE A 163 -14.77 37.73 -12.85
CA ILE A 163 -15.43 36.54 -12.34
C ILE A 163 -14.87 36.41 -10.92
N PRO A 164 -15.70 36.49 -9.86
CA PRO A 164 -15.23 36.19 -8.53
C PRO A 164 -14.60 34.81 -8.62
N ALA A 165 -13.35 34.67 -8.15
CA ALA A 165 -12.79 33.34 -7.91
C ALA A 165 -13.88 32.52 -7.22
N ASP A 166 -14.31 31.43 -7.86
CA ASP A 166 -15.42 30.60 -7.40
C ASP A 166 -15.29 30.44 -5.90
N ALA A 167 -16.26 31.00 -5.16
CA ALA A 167 -16.46 30.62 -3.79
C ALA A 167 -16.92 29.16 -3.86
N VAL A 168 -15.95 28.23 -3.82
CA VAL A 168 -16.20 26.80 -3.70
C VAL A 168 -17.15 26.66 -2.53
N ALA A 169 -18.39 26.26 -2.81
CA ALA A 169 -19.36 25.97 -1.77
C ALA A 169 -18.72 24.99 -0.78
N PRO A 170 -18.93 25.13 0.53
CA PRO A 170 -18.32 24.24 1.51
C PRO A 170 -18.61 22.79 1.13
N GLU A 171 -17.56 21.96 1.01
CA GLU A 171 -17.67 20.53 0.70
C GLU A 171 -18.63 19.89 1.71
N ASP A 172 -19.61 19.13 1.22
CA ASP A 172 -20.53 18.38 2.08
C ASP A 172 -19.70 17.52 3.06
N PRO A 173 -19.91 17.63 4.40
CA PRO A 173 -19.11 16.90 5.38
C PRO A 173 -19.04 15.39 5.11
N HIS A 174 -20.12 14.77 4.65
CA HIS A 174 -20.13 13.36 4.30
C HIS A 174 -19.28 13.03 3.06
N GLN A 175 -19.22 13.94 2.08
CA GLN A 175 -18.36 13.80 0.90
C GLN A 175 -16.88 13.92 1.28
N ARG A 176 -16.53 14.91 2.11
CA ARG A 176 -15.18 15.06 2.68
C ARG A 176 -14.73 13.80 3.42
N LEU A 177 -15.57 13.29 4.32
CA LEU A 177 -15.27 12.08 5.09
C LEU A 177 -15.10 10.85 4.19
N ARG A 178 -15.93 10.68 3.16
CA ARG A 178 -15.78 9.57 2.19
C ARG A 178 -14.49 9.68 1.38
N ARG A 179 -14.07 10.89 0.99
CA ARG A 179 -12.81 11.14 0.29
C ARG A 179 -11.62 10.73 1.17
N LEU A 180 -11.59 11.17 2.43
CA LEU A 180 -10.57 10.78 3.41
C LEU A 180 -10.55 9.26 3.65
N LEU A 181 -11.73 8.66 3.87
CA LEU A 181 -11.86 7.22 4.09
C LEU A 181 -11.34 6.41 2.90
N SER A 182 -11.53 6.89 1.67
CA SER A 182 -11.08 6.19 0.47
C SER A 182 -9.56 5.99 0.40
N VAL A 183 -8.77 6.86 1.04
CA VAL A 183 -7.30 6.77 1.08
C VAL A 183 -6.86 5.48 1.78
N VAL A 184 -7.42 5.17 2.94
CA VAL A 184 -7.05 3.97 3.71
C VAL A 184 -7.72 2.71 3.18
N VAL A 185 -8.96 2.84 2.68
CA VAL A 185 -9.68 1.71 2.08
C VAL A 185 -8.98 1.17 0.84
N ARG A 186 -8.35 2.03 0.02
CA ARG A 186 -7.60 1.58 -1.16
C ARG A 186 -6.33 0.79 -0.81
N GLN A 187 -5.72 1.12 0.33
CA GLN A 187 -4.52 0.44 0.80
C GLN A 187 -4.86 -0.93 1.40
N GLU A 188 -5.97 -1.02 2.14
CA GLU A 188 -6.42 -2.27 2.73
C GLU A 188 -7.95 -2.41 2.70
N PRO A 189 -8.53 -2.85 1.56
CA PRO A 189 -9.98 -2.95 1.36
C PRO A 189 -10.59 -4.18 2.05
N ARG A 190 -9.76 -5.06 2.63
CA ARG A 190 -10.23 -6.27 3.34
C ARG A 190 -10.70 -5.99 4.77
N LEU A 191 -10.47 -4.78 5.28
CA LEU A 191 -10.84 -4.39 6.64
C LEU A 191 -12.08 -3.49 6.67
N GLY A 192 -12.81 -3.56 7.78
CA GLY A 192 -13.81 -2.56 8.11
C GLY A 192 -13.16 -1.25 8.54
N TRP A 193 -13.63 -0.14 7.97
CA TRP A 193 -13.14 1.20 8.29
C TRP A 193 -14.29 2.13 8.61
N ALA A 194 -14.07 3.06 9.54
CA ALA A 194 -15.00 4.15 9.79
C ALA A 194 -14.23 5.43 10.09
N ILE A 195 -14.81 6.55 9.68
CA ILE A 195 -14.30 7.89 9.95
C ILE A 195 -15.47 8.76 10.42
N GLY A 196 -15.22 9.68 11.36
CA GLY A 196 -16.25 10.58 11.82
C GLY A 196 -15.71 11.86 12.43
N ASP A 197 -16.54 12.90 12.38
CA ASP A 197 -16.25 14.18 13.01
C ASP A 197 -16.83 14.20 14.42
N THR A 198 -15.97 14.38 15.42
CA THR A 198 -16.38 14.50 16.83
C THR A 198 -16.86 15.91 17.14
N ALA A 199 -17.57 16.07 18.27
CA ALA A 199 -18.18 17.35 18.64
C ALA A 199 -17.16 18.47 18.93
N ASP A 200 -15.90 18.12 19.20
CA ASP A 200 -14.77 19.04 19.38
C ASP A 200 -14.15 19.51 18.04
N GLY A 201 -14.69 19.05 16.90
CA GLY A 201 -14.20 19.39 15.56
C GLY A 201 -13.06 18.51 15.05
N SER A 202 -12.64 17.48 15.80
CA SER A 202 -11.63 16.52 15.34
C SER A 202 -12.23 15.51 14.36
N THR A 203 -11.43 15.03 13.40
CA THR A 203 -11.82 13.92 12.52
C THR A 203 -11.10 12.65 12.97
N VAL A 204 -11.84 11.64 13.42
CA VAL A 204 -11.29 10.37 13.94
C VAL A 204 -11.46 9.26 12.91
N LEU A 205 -10.40 8.48 12.69
CA LEU A 205 -10.39 7.29 11.83
C LEU A 205 -10.13 6.02 12.67
N VAL A 206 -10.86 4.96 12.38
CA VAL A 206 -10.74 3.66 13.06
C VAL A 206 -10.90 2.49 12.09
N THR A 207 -10.28 1.36 12.44
CA THR A 207 -10.60 0.04 11.88
C THR A 207 -10.99 -0.91 13.01
N ASP A 208 -11.91 -1.83 12.72
CA ASP A 208 -12.29 -2.90 13.63
C ASP A 208 -11.39 -4.13 13.58
N LEU A 209 -10.23 -4.05 12.91
CA LEU A 209 -9.23 -5.14 12.91
C LEU A 209 -8.83 -5.56 14.33
N ALA A 210 -8.54 -4.58 15.21
CA ALA A 210 -8.11 -4.84 16.57
C ALA A 210 -8.33 -3.61 17.49
N HIS A 211 -9.54 -3.45 18.02
CA HIS A 211 -9.88 -2.42 19.02
C HIS A 211 -9.64 -0.94 18.61
N GLY A 212 -9.44 -0.68 17.31
CA GLY A 212 -9.07 0.62 16.76
C GLY A 212 -7.57 0.80 16.47
N TRP A 213 -6.75 -0.23 16.68
CA TRP A 213 -5.35 -0.24 16.24
C TRP A 213 -5.26 -0.15 14.71
N ILE A 214 -4.43 0.75 14.21
CA ILE A 214 -4.11 0.89 12.79
C ILE A 214 -2.93 -0.03 12.46
N PRO A 215 -3.08 -1.01 11.56
CA PRO A 215 -1.98 -1.89 11.17
C PRO A 215 -0.83 -1.13 10.49
N PRO A 216 0.41 -1.65 10.57
CA PRO A 216 1.59 -1.01 10.00
C PRO A 216 1.48 -0.91 8.47
N GLY A 217 2.13 0.09 7.88
CA GLY A 217 2.14 0.32 6.43
C GLY A 217 0.87 0.98 5.87
N ILE A 218 -0.09 1.34 6.72
CA ILE A 218 -1.23 2.17 6.31
C ILE A 218 -0.86 3.64 6.41
N VAL A 219 -0.85 4.31 5.27
CA VAL A 219 -0.65 5.75 5.12
C VAL A 219 -1.93 6.49 5.52
N LEU A 220 -1.81 7.44 6.44
CA LEU A 220 -2.92 8.20 7.01
C LEU A 220 -2.93 9.65 6.52
N PRO A 221 -4.09 10.24 6.19
CA PRO A 221 -4.20 11.67 5.94
C PRO A 221 -3.84 12.48 7.19
N GLU A 222 -3.04 13.54 7.07
CA GLU A 222 -2.53 14.30 8.22
C GLU A 222 -3.65 14.83 9.14
N ILE A 223 -4.81 15.18 8.57
CA ILE A 223 -5.93 15.79 9.30
C ILE A 223 -6.66 14.81 10.23
N VAL A 224 -6.46 13.50 10.09
CA VAL A 224 -7.17 12.51 10.92
C VAL A 224 -6.44 12.24 12.22
N GLN A 225 -7.20 11.83 13.23
CA GLN A 225 -6.68 11.29 14.49
C GLN A 225 -7.05 9.82 14.59
N VAL A 226 -6.21 9.04 15.27
CA VAL A 226 -6.52 7.64 15.61
C VAL A 226 -6.90 7.55 17.08
N VAL A 227 -7.68 6.55 17.43
CA VAL A 227 -8.05 6.32 18.83
C VAL A 227 -6.84 5.89 19.66
N PRO A 228 -6.74 6.30 20.94
CA PRO A 228 -5.63 5.88 21.79
C PRO A 228 -5.71 4.37 22.10
N PRO A 229 -4.58 3.75 22.50
CA PRO A 229 -4.55 2.35 22.93
C PRO A 229 -5.62 2.05 23.98
N GLY A 230 -6.48 1.08 23.67
CA GLY A 230 -7.57 0.69 24.55
C GLY A 230 -8.32 -0.52 24.02
N GLN A 231 -8.98 -1.24 24.92
CA GLN A 231 -9.88 -2.33 24.52
C GLN A 231 -11.23 -1.75 24.15
N ARG A 232 -11.70 -2.11 22.96
CA ARG A 232 -13.00 -1.72 22.41
C ARG A 232 -13.54 -2.88 21.59
N THR A 233 -14.84 -3.10 21.60
CA THR A 233 -15.48 -4.19 20.85
C THR A 233 -16.53 -3.62 19.92
N GLY A 234 -16.91 -4.40 18.90
CA GLY A 234 -17.87 -3.99 17.89
C GLY A 234 -17.23 -3.70 16.53
N ARG A 235 -18.04 -3.19 15.62
CA ARG A 235 -17.64 -2.82 14.26
C ARG A 235 -16.98 -1.45 14.25
N ALA A 236 -16.36 -1.09 13.12
CA ALA A 236 -15.58 0.15 13.02
C ALA A 236 -16.38 1.41 13.45
N VAL A 237 -17.66 1.49 13.09
CA VAL A 237 -18.56 2.59 13.51
C VAL A 237 -18.73 2.67 15.03
N ASP A 238 -18.78 1.53 15.72
CA ASP A 238 -18.95 1.48 17.18
C ASP A 238 -17.70 2.03 17.91
N LEU A 239 -16.54 2.01 17.26
CA LEU A 239 -15.27 2.49 17.80
C LEU A 239 -15.10 4.02 17.73
N LEU A 240 -15.87 4.72 16.89
CA LEU A 240 -15.79 6.18 16.74
C LEU A 240 -16.34 6.96 17.94
N GLY A 241 -17.22 6.35 18.74
CA GLY A 241 -17.93 7.04 19.81
C GLY A 241 -18.97 8.05 19.26
N ALA A 242 -19.19 9.15 19.99
CA ALA A 242 -20.18 10.17 19.63
C ALA A 242 -19.67 11.09 18.50
N ALA A 243 -19.94 10.70 17.25
CA ALA A 243 -19.63 11.49 16.06
C ALA A 243 -20.87 12.21 15.50
N THR A 244 -20.69 13.43 15.02
CA THR A 244 -21.72 14.29 14.40
C THR A 244 -22.02 13.87 12.96
N HIS A 245 -20.97 13.60 12.19
CA HIS A 245 -21.04 13.07 10.83
C HIS A 245 -20.14 11.84 10.76
N THR A 246 -20.59 10.81 10.04
CA THR A 246 -19.84 9.57 9.88
C THR A 246 -19.85 9.08 8.44
N ALA A 247 -18.78 8.39 8.06
CA ALA A 247 -18.72 7.54 6.89
C ALA A 247 -18.11 6.19 7.29
N ARG A 248 -18.60 5.12 6.68
CA ARG A 248 -18.12 3.75 6.93
C ARG A 248 -17.84 3.04 5.63
N TYR A 249 -16.98 2.04 5.71
CA TYR A 249 -16.70 1.08 4.67
C TYR A 249 -16.69 -0.32 5.28
N THR A 250 -17.42 -1.23 4.66
CA THR A 250 -17.38 -2.66 4.95
C THR A 250 -16.68 -3.37 3.79
N PRO A 251 -15.86 -4.41 4.04
CA PRO A 251 -15.18 -5.14 2.97
C PRO A 251 -16.14 -5.55 1.85
N GLY A 252 -15.82 -5.14 0.61
CA GLY A 252 -16.65 -5.38 -0.57
C GLY A 252 -17.59 -4.24 -0.95
N ASP A 253 -17.75 -3.21 -0.10
CA ASP A 253 -18.44 -1.98 -0.47
C ASP A 253 -17.71 -1.30 -1.64
N PRO A 254 -18.42 -0.56 -2.51
CA PRO A 254 -17.75 0.20 -3.56
C PRO A 254 -16.93 1.33 -2.93
N VAL A 255 -15.62 1.32 -3.20
CA VAL A 255 -14.77 2.48 -2.94
C VAL A 255 -15.15 3.55 -3.95
N GLY A 256 -15.47 4.77 -3.50
CA GLY A 256 -15.89 5.88 -4.38
C GLY A 256 -14.85 6.21 -5.47
N GLY A 257 -15.17 7.24 -6.29
CA GLY A 257 -14.30 7.72 -7.38
C GLY A 257 -12.86 8.04 -6.95
N PRO A 258 -11.95 8.32 -7.91
CA PRO A 258 -10.52 8.49 -7.64
C PRO A 258 -10.32 9.43 -6.45
N ALA A 259 -9.48 9.01 -5.50
CA ALA A 259 -9.15 9.87 -4.37
C ALA A 259 -8.37 11.06 -4.93
N GLU A 260 -8.96 12.26 -4.92
CA GLU A 260 -8.21 13.51 -5.07
C GLU A 260 -7.46 13.77 -3.76
N PHE A 261 -6.50 12.89 -3.46
CA PHE A 261 -5.58 13.00 -2.34
C PHE A 261 -4.19 12.84 -2.94
N THR A 262 -3.42 13.92 -2.92
CA THR A 262 -2.02 13.88 -3.34
C THR A 262 -1.18 13.32 -2.20
N ASP A 263 -0.18 12.48 -2.50
CA ASP A 263 0.71 11.83 -1.51
C ASP A 263 1.34 12.81 -0.49
N ALA A 264 1.42 14.11 -0.82
CA ALA A 264 1.92 15.20 0.02
C ALA A 264 1.13 15.46 1.31
N GLU A 265 -0.06 14.91 1.47
CA GLU A 265 -0.91 15.07 2.67
C GLU A 265 -0.83 13.87 3.64
N SER A 266 0.13 12.98 3.42
CA SER A 266 0.38 11.78 4.22
C SER A 266 1.31 12.05 5.39
N SER A 267 1.00 11.54 6.58
CA SER A 267 1.81 11.80 7.78
C SER A 267 1.79 10.65 8.78
N THR A 268 2.87 10.48 9.55
CA THR A 268 2.90 9.62 10.76
C THR A 268 2.34 10.35 11.99
N ARG A 269 2.12 11.66 11.90
CA ARG A 269 1.57 12.51 12.98
C ARG A 269 0.27 11.97 13.59
N PRO A 270 -0.69 11.39 12.82
CA PRO A 270 -1.89 10.78 13.41
C PRO A 270 -1.60 9.65 14.41
N LEU A 271 -0.43 9.00 14.31
CA LEU A 271 0.00 7.92 15.20
C LEU A 271 0.71 8.43 16.46
N GLN A 272 0.90 9.75 16.61
CA GLN A 272 1.62 10.31 17.74
C GLN A 272 0.85 10.07 19.06
N LEU A 273 1.53 9.43 20.01
CA LEU A 273 1.02 9.10 21.35
C LEU A 273 2.00 9.59 22.42
N PRO A 274 1.58 9.69 23.70
CA PRO A 274 2.51 9.91 24.80
C PRO A 274 3.66 8.90 24.77
N THR A 275 4.88 9.38 24.97
CA THR A 275 6.09 8.55 24.90
C THR A 275 6.11 7.52 26.02
N VAL A 276 6.34 6.26 25.66
CA VAL A 276 6.59 5.18 26.60
C VAL A 276 8.00 5.34 27.17
N THR A 277 8.11 5.59 28.47
CA THR A 277 9.40 5.67 29.17
C THR A 277 10.19 4.38 29.00
N ASP A 278 11.49 4.50 28.72
CA ASP A 278 12.42 3.39 28.49
C ASP A 278 11.96 2.41 27.39
N LEU A 279 11.33 2.93 26.32
CA LEU A 279 10.81 2.13 25.21
C LEU A 279 11.82 1.10 24.70
N PRO A 280 13.08 1.44 24.37
CA PRO A 280 14.00 0.46 23.79
C PRO A 280 14.27 -0.74 24.73
N VAL A 281 14.43 -0.48 26.03
CA VAL A 281 14.65 -1.52 27.04
C VAL A 281 13.41 -2.40 27.21
N LYS A 282 12.22 -1.79 27.25
CA LYS A 282 10.96 -2.53 27.39
C LYS A 282 10.63 -3.35 26.14
N LEU A 283 10.96 -2.84 24.95
CA LEU A 283 10.80 -3.53 23.67
C LEU A 283 11.73 -4.75 23.59
N GLU A 284 13.01 -4.59 23.97
CA GLU A 284 13.95 -5.71 24.07
C GLU A 284 13.42 -6.82 24.99
N ALA A 285 12.92 -6.44 26.18
CA ALA A 285 12.37 -7.40 27.14
C ALA A 285 11.14 -8.14 26.58
N ALA A 286 10.21 -7.42 25.94
CA ALA A 286 8.98 -7.99 25.39
C ALA A 286 9.25 -8.96 24.22
N THR A 287 10.20 -8.64 23.35
CA THR A 287 10.57 -9.52 22.23
C THR A 287 11.25 -10.81 22.69
N ARG A 288 11.91 -10.81 23.85
CA ARG A 288 12.54 -12.00 24.44
C ARG A 288 11.53 -13.02 24.94
N THR A 289 10.38 -12.56 25.42
CA THR A 289 9.33 -13.41 26.01
C THR A 289 8.35 -13.99 24.99
N SER A 290 8.42 -13.55 23.73
CA SER A 290 7.54 -14.07 22.68
C SER A 290 8.17 -15.26 21.97
N ASP A 291 7.55 -16.43 22.12
CA ASP A 291 8.05 -17.70 21.57
C ASP A 291 7.87 -17.83 20.04
N GLU A 292 6.89 -17.12 19.45
CA GLU A 292 6.55 -17.22 18.03
C GLU A 292 7.23 -16.16 17.15
N LEU A 293 7.95 -15.20 17.74
CA LEU A 293 8.67 -14.19 16.98
C LEU A 293 9.93 -14.77 16.32
N PRO A 294 10.27 -14.35 15.08
CA PRO A 294 11.56 -14.68 14.49
C PRO A 294 12.71 -14.23 15.40
N ARG A 295 13.71 -15.08 15.63
CA ARG A 295 14.88 -14.76 16.48
C ARG A 295 15.60 -13.46 16.09
N MET A 296 15.49 -13.05 14.83
CA MET A 296 15.96 -11.76 14.31
C MET A 296 15.42 -10.59 15.13
N VAL A 297 14.11 -10.59 15.42
CA VAL A 297 13.41 -9.46 16.04
C VAL A 297 14.00 -9.11 17.40
N HIS A 298 14.26 -10.12 18.24
CA HIS A 298 14.89 -9.89 19.54
C HIS A 298 16.31 -9.31 19.41
N ARG A 299 17.11 -9.80 18.46
CA ARG A 299 18.46 -9.28 18.24
C ARG A 299 18.43 -7.82 17.78
N LEU A 300 17.51 -7.48 16.87
CA LEU A 300 17.34 -6.12 16.36
C LEU A 300 16.81 -5.15 17.43
N ALA A 301 15.84 -5.58 18.24
CA ALA A 301 15.37 -4.78 19.37
C ALA A 301 16.50 -4.51 20.38
N LYS A 302 17.36 -5.51 20.64
CA LYS A 302 18.56 -5.33 21.48
C LYS A 302 19.57 -4.37 20.86
N ALA A 303 19.78 -4.43 19.54
CA ALA A 303 20.66 -3.51 18.83
C ALA A 303 20.16 -2.06 18.92
N ALA A 304 18.85 -1.86 18.72
CA ALA A 304 18.22 -0.55 18.90
C ALA A 304 18.36 -0.03 20.34
N ALA A 305 18.13 -0.87 21.35
CA ALA A 305 18.32 -0.51 22.76
C ALA A 305 19.77 -0.14 23.13
N ALA A 306 20.74 -0.75 22.45
CA ALA A 306 22.15 -0.43 22.60
C ALA A 306 22.61 0.79 21.77
N GLY A 307 21.73 1.35 20.93
CA GLY A 307 22.09 2.43 19.99
C GLY A 307 23.08 1.99 18.92
N THR A 308 23.13 0.69 18.60
CA THR A 308 24.02 0.15 17.57
C THR A 308 23.30 0.08 16.23
N GLY A 309 23.97 0.51 15.16
CA GLY A 309 23.44 0.42 13.80
C GLY A 309 23.13 -1.01 13.38
N VAL A 310 22.13 -1.15 12.50
CA VAL A 310 21.65 -2.41 11.92
C VAL A 310 21.89 -2.36 10.40
N ALA A 311 22.28 -3.48 9.79
CA ALA A 311 22.50 -3.54 8.35
C ALA A 311 21.17 -3.45 7.57
N ASP A 312 21.17 -2.79 6.41
CA ASP A 312 19.97 -2.61 5.58
C ASP A 312 19.32 -3.94 5.21
N GLU A 313 20.11 -5.00 4.96
CA GLU A 313 19.57 -6.33 4.65
C GLU A 313 18.79 -6.95 5.82
N GLU A 314 19.18 -6.66 7.07
CA GLU A 314 18.46 -7.13 8.25
C GLU A 314 17.15 -6.36 8.45
N ILE A 315 17.14 -5.06 8.13
CA ILE A 315 15.93 -4.22 8.11
C ILE A 315 14.97 -4.72 7.04
N ASP A 316 15.46 -5.03 5.84
CA ASP A 316 14.65 -5.58 4.75
C ASP A 316 14.03 -6.93 5.13
N LEU A 317 14.81 -7.82 5.75
CA LEU A 317 14.27 -9.09 6.26
C LEU A 317 13.23 -8.88 7.36
N LEU A 318 13.42 -7.91 8.25
CA LEU A 318 12.43 -7.54 9.26
C LEU A 318 11.13 -7.06 8.62
N ARG A 319 11.20 -6.21 7.59
CA ARG A 319 10.03 -5.73 6.83
C ARG A 319 9.28 -6.86 6.14
N VAL A 320 9.97 -7.85 5.59
CA VAL A 320 9.33 -9.06 5.03
C VAL A 320 8.56 -9.83 6.10
N HIS A 321 9.13 -10.00 7.29
CA HIS A 321 8.44 -10.64 8.40
C HIS A 321 7.23 -9.83 8.89
N LEU A 322 7.36 -8.52 8.98
CA LEU A 322 6.26 -7.60 9.33
C LEU A 322 5.12 -7.70 8.33
N GLU A 323 5.41 -7.63 7.04
CA GLU A 323 4.40 -7.72 5.98
C GLU A 323 3.71 -9.09 5.96
N THR A 324 4.48 -10.17 6.19
CA THR A 324 3.92 -11.52 6.32
C THR A 324 2.98 -11.63 7.52
N ALA A 325 3.36 -11.06 8.67
CA ALA A 325 2.52 -11.05 9.87
C ALA A 325 1.24 -10.24 9.63
N ARG A 326 1.36 -9.03 9.07
CA ARG A 326 0.23 -8.16 8.70
C ARG A 326 -0.73 -8.88 7.76
N TYR A 327 -0.23 -9.49 6.68
CA TYR A 327 -1.05 -10.25 5.73
C TYR A 327 -1.83 -11.37 6.42
N ARG A 328 -1.19 -12.14 7.31
CA ARG A 328 -1.85 -13.23 8.05
C ARG A 328 -2.95 -12.70 8.96
N LEU A 329 -2.76 -11.57 9.64
CA LEU A 329 -3.79 -10.96 10.48
C LEU A 329 -5.01 -10.54 9.65
N VAL A 330 -4.77 -9.84 8.54
CA VAL A 330 -5.86 -9.38 7.67
C VAL A 330 -6.61 -10.56 7.05
N ALA A 331 -5.92 -11.66 6.73
CA ALA A 331 -6.56 -12.87 6.21
C ALA A 331 -7.45 -13.60 7.23
N GLN A 332 -7.26 -13.35 8.53
CA GLN A 332 -8.08 -13.91 9.62
C GLN A 332 -9.27 -13.02 9.97
N TYR A 333 -9.32 -11.79 9.48
CA TYR A 333 -10.39 -10.84 9.78
C TYR A 333 -11.77 -11.46 9.47
N PRO A 334 -12.76 -11.34 10.38
CA PRO A 334 -12.74 -10.51 11.60
C PRO A 334 -12.15 -11.18 12.85
N GLU A 335 -11.87 -12.47 12.82
CA GLU A 335 -11.48 -13.26 13.99
C GLU A 335 -9.96 -13.40 14.11
N VAL A 336 -9.30 -12.33 14.55
CA VAL A 336 -7.84 -12.25 14.63
C VAL A 336 -7.29 -12.98 15.86
N ASN A 337 -6.27 -13.82 15.67
CA ASN A 337 -5.54 -14.43 16.78
C ASN A 337 -4.74 -13.39 17.60
N SER A 338 -4.99 -13.35 18.92
CA SER A 338 -4.37 -12.37 19.83
C SER A 338 -2.84 -12.46 19.89
N THR A 339 -2.26 -13.66 19.92
CA THR A 339 -0.80 -13.85 19.94
C THR A 339 -0.17 -13.30 18.66
N GLN A 340 -0.77 -13.59 17.51
CA GLN A 340 -0.27 -13.07 16.23
C GLN A 340 -0.40 -11.55 16.14
N LEU A 341 -1.48 -10.98 16.70
CA LEU A 341 -1.68 -9.53 16.77
C LEU A 341 -0.57 -8.85 17.59
N LEU A 342 -0.32 -9.35 18.80
CA LEU A 342 0.74 -8.84 19.69
C LEU A 342 2.13 -8.98 19.05
N ASN A 343 2.39 -10.09 18.37
CA ASN A 343 3.63 -10.29 17.62
C ASN A 343 3.79 -9.32 16.45
N CYS A 344 2.72 -9.02 15.71
CA CYS A 344 2.76 -8.02 14.66
C CYS A 344 3.05 -6.61 15.22
N MET A 345 2.51 -6.27 16.39
CA MET A 345 2.82 -5.01 17.06
C MET A 345 4.29 -4.93 17.48
N LEU A 346 4.87 -6.02 18.01
CA LEU A 346 6.29 -6.08 18.35
C LEU A 346 7.20 -5.99 17.12
N LEU A 347 6.84 -6.65 16.02
CA LEU A 347 7.55 -6.52 14.74
C LEU A 347 7.54 -5.07 14.25
N ALA A 348 6.37 -4.42 14.23
CA ALA A 348 6.23 -3.04 13.80
C ALA A 348 7.00 -2.06 14.70
N ALA A 349 6.93 -2.26 16.02
CA ALA A 349 7.67 -1.44 16.98
C ALA A 349 9.20 -1.60 16.80
N THR A 350 9.66 -2.82 16.53
CA THR A 350 11.07 -3.09 16.26
C THR A 350 11.53 -2.45 14.95
N GLU A 351 10.70 -2.46 13.90
CA GLU A 351 11.02 -1.83 12.61
C GLU A 351 11.15 -0.32 12.75
N GLY A 352 10.22 0.34 13.45
CA GLY A 352 10.34 1.77 13.76
C GLY A 352 11.60 2.07 14.58
N ALA A 353 11.93 1.23 15.57
CA ALA A 353 13.09 1.45 16.43
C ALA A 353 14.43 1.34 15.70
N VAL A 354 14.57 0.42 14.74
CA VAL A 354 15.83 0.26 13.96
C VAL A 354 15.95 1.25 12.79
N THR A 355 14.84 1.89 12.40
CA THR A 355 14.80 2.90 11.33
C THR A 355 14.76 4.34 11.86
N ASP A 356 14.90 4.52 13.17
CA ASP A 356 14.83 5.83 13.85
C ASP A 356 13.46 6.53 13.69
N ASP A 357 12.38 5.78 13.44
CA ASP A 357 11.00 6.25 13.47
C ASP A 357 10.41 6.05 14.88
N GLU A 358 10.72 6.99 15.77
CA GLU A 358 10.24 6.99 17.15
C GLU A 358 8.71 6.99 17.26
N ILE A 359 8.00 7.63 16.32
CA ILE A 359 6.54 7.72 16.35
C ILE A 359 5.94 6.34 16.10
N THR A 360 6.38 5.67 15.05
CA THR A 360 5.92 4.31 14.71
C THR A 360 6.31 3.31 15.80
N ALA A 361 7.55 3.39 16.30
CA ALA A 361 8.02 2.55 17.39
C ALA A 361 7.15 2.69 18.65
N ASN A 362 6.89 3.94 19.06
CA ASN A 362 6.09 4.26 20.23
C ASN A 362 4.62 3.85 20.06
N TYR A 363 4.03 4.12 18.90
CA TYR A 363 2.65 3.77 18.61
C TYR A 363 2.38 2.27 18.77
N HIS A 364 3.13 1.44 18.05
CA HIS A 364 2.92 0.00 18.07
C HIS A 364 3.25 -0.62 19.43
N PHE A 365 4.28 -0.12 20.11
CA PHE A 365 4.63 -0.63 21.44
C PHE A 365 3.61 -0.25 22.51
N ALA A 366 3.05 0.97 22.47
CA ALA A 366 2.00 1.39 23.40
C ALA A 366 0.73 0.54 23.24
N TRP A 367 0.35 0.19 22.01
CA TRP A 367 -0.73 -0.76 21.74
C TRP A 367 -0.43 -2.15 22.27
N PHE A 368 0.77 -2.67 22.02
CA PHE A 368 1.21 -3.94 22.59
C PHE A 368 1.09 -3.95 24.12
N GLN A 369 1.62 -2.95 24.82
CA GLN A 369 1.53 -2.87 26.28
C GLN A 369 0.09 -2.86 26.76
N LYS A 370 -0.77 -2.09 26.10
CA LYS A 370 -2.18 -1.98 26.51
C LYS A 370 -2.94 -3.31 26.36
N LEU A 371 -2.67 -4.07 25.31
CA LEU A 371 -3.36 -5.33 25.04
C LEU A 371 -2.73 -6.54 25.73
N ASN A 372 -1.42 -6.52 25.98
CA ASN A 372 -0.68 -7.61 26.62
C ASN A 372 -0.85 -7.65 28.16
N THR A 373 -1.33 -6.58 28.80
CA THR A 373 -1.50 -6.50 30.26
C THR A 373 -2.74 -7.23 30.80
N LEU A 374 -3.49 -7.92 29.96
CA LEU A 374 -4.76 -8.54 30.34
C LEU A 374 -4.66 -10.07 30.32
N PRO A 375 -5.17 -10.76 31.35
CA PRO A 375 -5.16 -12.22 31.37
C PRO A 375 -6.00 -12.73 30.19
N SER A 376 -5.43 -13.67 29.44
CA SER A 376 -6.14 -14.45 28.43
C SER A 376 -7.34 -15.11 29.11
N HIS A 377 -8.54 -14.55 28.92
CA HIS A 377 -9.75 -15.21 29.37
C HIS A 377 -9.88 -16.51 28.57
N GLN A 378 -9.73 -17.62 29.30
CA GLN A 378 -10.06 -18.99 28.88
C GLN A 378 -11.55 -19.13 28.57
#